data_AF-A0A9D1V7C7-F1
#
_entry.id   AF-A0A9D1V7C7-F1
#
_cell.length_a   1.000
_cell.length_b   1.000
_cell.length_c   1.000
_cell.angle_alpha   90.00
_cell.angle_beta   90.00
_cell.angle_gamma   90.00
#
_symmetry.space_group_name_H-M   'P 1'
#
loop_
_entity.id
_entity.type
_entity.pdbx_description
1 polymer ?
#
loop_
_entity_poly.entity_id
_entity_poly.type
_entity_poly.pdbx_seq_one_letter_code
_entity_poly.pdbx_strand_id
1 'polypeptide(L)'
;MIKKFKKAFTITELVIVIAVIAILAAVLIPTFSTVISKANESAAMQECRNEWTEMSVDIIGNEEKGDDYLFKYKNGKDTYYYIVVDGNFNATKLPTAPSIPGTLTHEKRTFSVPETGKVSTNNEYITYYALEETTVSTVGE
;
A
#
# COMPACT_ATOMS: atom_id res chain seq x y z
N MET A 1 8.70 -19.68 65.75
CA MET A 1 9.17 -20.07 64.40
C MET A 1 8.01 -19.93 63.42
N ILE A 2 8.09 -19.00 62.46
CA ILE A 2 7.08 -18.83 61.40
C ILE A 2 7.41 -19.80 60.27
N LYS A 3 6.54 -20.78 60.03
CA LYS A 3 6.65 -21.72 58.91
C LYS A 3 6.23 -20.99 57.63
N LYS A 4 7.20 -20.62 56.79
CA LYS A 4 6.93 -20.07 55.45
C LYS A 4 6.25 -21.17 54.60
N PHE A 5 4.97 -21.00 54.28
CA PHE A 5 4.31 -21.78 53.25
C PHE A 5 4.97 -21.44 51.90
N LYS A 6 5.75 -22.37 51.36
CA LYS A 6 6.20 -22.28 49.97
C LYS A 6 4.98 -22.55 49.09
N LYS A 7 4.38 -21.51 48.53
CA LYS A 7 3.41 -21.66 47.44
C LYS A 7 4.15 -22.27 46.25
N ALA A 8 4.00 -23.57 46.06
CA ALA A 8 4.45 -24.25 44.86
C ALA A 8 3.35 -24.08 43.80
N PHE A 9 3.76 -23.65 42.60
CA PHE A 9 2.87 -23.53 41.45
C PHE A 9 2.42 -24.93 41.04
N THR A 10 1.12 -25.17 40.99
CA THR A 10 0.57 -26.46 40.59
C THR A 10 0.61 -26.60 39.07
N ILE A 11 0.75 -27.83 38.57
CA ILE A 11 0.70 -28.11 37.13
C ILE A 11 -0.66 -27.68 36.57
N THR A 12 -1.74 -27.84 37.33
CA THR A 12 -3.09 -27.44 36.93
C THR A 12 -3.20 -25.93 36.68
N GLU A 13 -2.60 -25.11 37.54
CA GLU A 13 -2.54 -23.66 37.33
C GLU A 13 -1.77 -23.31 36.04
N LEU A 14 -0.68 -24.04 35.74
CA LEU A 14 0.05 -23.85 34.47
C LEU A 14 -0.79 -24.22 33.25
N VAL A 15 -1.51 -25.36 33.32
CA VAL A 15 -2.28 -25.91 32.20
C VAL A 15 -3.45 -24.98 31.83
N ILE A 16 -4.13 -24.41 32.81
CA ILE A 16 -5.23 -23.47 32.55
C ILE A 16 -4.70 -22.19 31.87
N VAL A 17 -3.53 -21.70 32.28
CA VAL A 17 -2.94 -20.49 31.69
C VAL A 17 -2.61 -20.68 30.21
N ILE A 18 -1.95 -21.79 29.84
CA ILE A 18 -1.63 -22.06 28.44
C ILE A 18 -2.90 -22.29 27.61
N ALA A 19 -3.95 -22.90 28.20
CA ALA A 19 -5.22 -23.12 27.52
C ALA A 19 -5.91 -21.78 27.18
N VAL A 20 -5.95 -20.83 28.12
CA VAL A 20 -6.53 -19.50 27.88
C VAL A 20 -5.70 -18.71 26.86
N ILE A 21 -4.36 -18.72 26.98
CA ILE A 21 -3.48 -18.04 26.02
C ILE A 21 -3.67 -18.60 24.61
N ALA A 22 -3.86 -19.92 24.46
CA ALA A 22 -4.10 -20.54 23.16
C ALA A 22 -5.39 -20.03 22.50
N ILE A 23 -6.49 -19.91 23.26
CA ILE A 23 -7.77 -19.38 22.75
C ILE A 23 -7.62 -17.91 22.35
N LEU A 24 -6.96 -17.09 23.17
CA LEU A 24 -6.72 -15.68 22.87
C LEU A 24 -5.82 -15.52 21.62
N ALA A 25 -4.72 -16.26 21.53
CA ALA A 25 -3.82 -16.21 20.39
C ALA A 25 -4.52 -16.60 19.08
N ALA A 26 -5.42 -17.60 19.13
CA ALA A 26 -6.18 -18.05 17.96
C ALA A 26 -7.02 -16.95 17.31
N VAL A 27 -7.63 -16.06 18.09
CA VAL A 27 -8.41 -14.92 17.56
C VAL A 27 -7.56 -13.68 17.30
N LEU A 28 -6.52 -13.45 18.10
CA LEU A 28 -5.72 -12.23 18.03
C LEU A 28 -4.79 -12.21 16.82
N ILE A 29 -4.13 -13.32 16.48
CA ILE A 29 -3.18 -13.38 15.36
C ILE A 29 -3.82 -12.95 14.02
N PRO A 30 -4.95 -13.54 13.57
CA PRO A 30 -5.56 -13.13 12.30
C PRO A 30 -6.11 -11.69 12.34
N THR A 31 -6.61 -11.25 13.50
CA THR A 31 -7.15 -9.90 13.69
C THR A 31 -6.05 -8.85 13.58
N PHE A 32 -4.95 -9.02 14.32
CA PHE A 32 -3.81 -8.09 14.25
C PHE A 32 -3.16 -8.08 12.88
N SER A 33 -3.02 -9.23 12.21
CA SER A 33 -2.48 -9.30 10.85
C SER A 33 -3.30 -8.46 9.86
N THR A 34 -4.63 -8.55 9.94
CA THR A 34 -5.54 -7.76 9.09
C THR A 34 -5.44 -6.26 9.39
N VAL A 35 -5.38 -5.89 10.67
CA VAL A 35 -5.27 -4.48 11.10
C VAL A 35 -3.95 -3.88 10.61
N ILE A 36 -2.83 -4.59 10.75
CA ILE A 36 -1.51 -4.14 10.29
C ILE A 36 -1.51 -3.95 8.77
N SER A 37 -2.05 -4.91 8.01
CA SER A 37 -2.13 -4.79 6.55
C SER A 37 -2.94 -3.55 6.12
N LYS A 38 -4.09 -3.29 6.76
CA LYS A 38 -4.90 -2.09 6.49
C LYS A 38 -4.20 -0.79 6.90
N ALA A 39 -3.46 -0.81 8.01
CA ALA A 39 -2.68 0.33 8.46
C ALA A 39 -1.56 0.66 7.46
N ASN A 40 -0.85 -0.35 6.96
CA ASN A 40 0.19 -0.20 5.94
C ASN A 40 -0.39 0.35 4.64
N GLU A 41 -1.54 -0.15 4.20
CA GLU A 41 -2.24 0.36 3.01
C GLU A 41 -2.65 1.83 3.18
N SER A 42 -3.22 2.17 4.33
CA SER A 42 -3.60 3.56 4.65
C SER A 42 -2.39 4.49 4.70
N ALA A 43 -1.28 4.04 5.27
CA ALA A 43 -0.04 4.81 5.30
C ALA A 43 0.50 5.02 3.88
N ALA A 44 0.56 3.96 3.06
CA ALA A 44 0.99 4.06 1.67
C ALA A 44 0.13 5.04 0.85
N MET A 45 -1.19 5.01 1.02
CA MET A 45 -2.10 5.96 0.37
C MET A 45 -1.79 7.42 0.76
N GLN A 46 -1.56 7.68 2.05
CA GLN A 46 -1.25 9.02 2.54
C GLN A 46 0.09 9.53 2.00
N GLU A 47 1.12 8.68 2.04
CA GLU A 47 2.44 9.01 1.51
C GLU A 47 2.39 9.34 0.00
N CYS A 48 1.71 8.51 -0.81
CA CYS A 48 1.54 8.79 -2.23
C CYS A 48 0.71 10.05 -2.51
N ARG A 49 -0.31 10.33 -1.69
CA ARG A 49 -1.11 11.56 -1.80
C ARG A 49 -0.28 12.80 -1.49
N ASN A 50 0.55 12.74 -0.45
CA ASN A 50 1.42 13.85 -0.06
C ASN A 50 2.42 14.14 -1.19
N GLU A 51 3.04 13.10 -1.74
CA GLU A 51 3.95 13.22 -2.89
C GLU A 51 3.24 13.83 -4.12
N TRP A 52 2.01 13.38 -4.44
CA TRP A 52 1.22 13.98 -5.51
C TRP A 52 0.95 15.48 -5.25
N THR A 53 0.59 15.84 -4.02
CA THR A 53 0.29 17.22 -3.64
C THR A 53 1.50 18.12 -3.90
N GLU A 54 2.70 17.67 -3.56
CA GLU A 54 3.93 18.40 -3.81
C GLU A 54 4.26 18.50 -5.31
N MET A 55 4.14 17.40 -6.03
CA MET A 55 4.42 17.35 -7.47
C MET A 55 3.43 18.20 -8.29
N SER A 56 2.17 18.26 -7.86
CA SER A 56 1.10 18.99 -8.54
C SER A 56 1.38 20.50 -8.63
N VAL A 57 2.10 21.06 -7.65
CA VAL A 57 2.49 22.48 -7.65
C VAL A 57 3.42 22.79 -8.82
N ASP A 58 4.35 21.90 -9.11
CA ASP A 58 5.33 22.06 -10.19
C ASP A 58 4.71 21.80 -11.58
N ILE A 59 3.76 20.87 -11.67
CA ILE A 59 3.00 20.59 -12.91
C ILE A 59 2.18 21.81 -13.34
N ILE A 60 1.50 22.48 -12.39
CA ILE A 60 0.74 23.71 -12.69
C ILE A 60 1.65 24.81 -13.26
N GLY A 61 2.92 24.84 -12.84
CA GLY A 61 3.90 25.81 -13.33
C GLY A 61 4.58 25.43 -14.65
N ASN A 62 4.37 24.21 -15.16
CA ASN A 62 5.10 23.68 -16.31
C ASN A 62 4.19 22.83 -17.22
N GLU A 63 3.75 23.42 -18.33
CA GLU A 63 2.88 22.78 -19.34
C GLU A 63 3.50 21.58 -20.05
N GLU A 64 4.82 21.37 -19.98
CA GLU A 64 5.48 20.19 -20.56
C GLU A 64 5.28 18.92 -19.72
N LYS A 65 4.83 19.05 -18.47
CA LYS A 65 4.55 17.92 -17.59
C LYS A 65 3.08 17.52 -17.71
N GLY A 66 2.83 16.28 -18.11
CA GLY A 66 1.50 15.69 -18.03
C GLY A 66 1.01 15.61 -16.58
N ASP A 67 -0.29 15.41 -16.40
CA ASP A 67 -0.98 15.33 -15.11
C ASP A 67 -1.43 13.90 -14.73
N ASP A 68 -1.08 12.92 -15.56
CA ASP A 68 -1.35 11.50 -15.34
C ASP A 68 -0.11 10.76 -14.84
N TYR A 69 -0.25 10.07 -13.69
CA TYR A 69 0.85 9.36 -13.06
C TYR A 69 0.42 8.06 -12.40
N LEU A 70 1.30 7.06 -12.46
CA LEU A 70 1.22 5.87 -11.64
C LEU A 70 2.22 5.96 -10.50
N PHE A 71 1.75 5.86 -9.26
CA PHE A 71 2.56 5.76 -8.06
C PHE A 71 2.68 4.31 -7.62
N LYS A 72 3.91 3.85 -7.40
CA LYS A 72 4.24 2.57 -6.77
C LYS A 72 4.86 2.87 -5.41
N TYR A 73 4.16 2.48 -4.34
CA TYR A 73 4.71 2.45 -2.99
C TYR A 73 5.19 1.03 -2.68
N LYS A 74 6.45 0.85 -2.32
CA LYS A 74 7.02 -0.44 -1.95
C LYS A 74 7.79 -0.33 -0.64
N ASN A 75 7.26 -0.92 0.42
CA ASN A 75 7.93 -1.00 1.72
C ASN A 75 8.08 -2.48 2.13
N GLY A 76 9.32 -2.96 2.11
CA GLY A 76 9.61 -4.38 2.33
C GLY A 76 8.95 -5.27 1.28
N LYS A 77 8.03 -6.14 1.72
CA LYS A 77 7.26 -7.05 0.87
C LYS A 77 5.94 -6.45 0.37
N ASP A 78 5.46 -5.40 1.03
CA ASP A 78 4.18 -4.78 0.69
C ASP A 78 4.40 -3.82 -0.48
N THR A 79 3.59 -3.97 -1.53
CA THR A 79 3.61 -3.07 -2.69
C THR A 79 2.18 -2.63 -3.02
N TYR A 80 1.96 -1.32 -3.11
CA TYR A 80 0.69 -0.71 -3.43
C TYR A 80 0.84 0.21 -4.64
N TYR A 81 -0.20 0.28 -5.46
CA TYR A 81 -0.22 1.13 -6.64
C TYR A 81 -1.41 2.09 -6.56
N TYR A 82 -1.17 3.36 -6.84
CA TYR A 82 -2.19 4.41 -6.91
C TYR A 82 -2.04 5.14 -8.23
N ILE A 83 -3.15 5.62 -8.78
CA ILE A 83 -3.15 6.35 -10.05
C ILE A 83 -3.65 7.77 -9.83
N VAL A 84 -3.02 8.70 -10.52
CA VAL A 84 -3.51 10.06 -10.73
C VAL A 84 -3.96 10.13 -12.17
N VAL A 85 -5.18 10.62 -12.39
CA VAL A 85 -5.71 10.86 -13.73
C VAL A 85 -6.33 12.25 -13.79
N ASP A 86 -6.03 13.02 -14.84
CA ASP A 86 -6.43 14.42 -15.01
C ASP A 86 -6.08 15.27 -13.78
N GLY A 87 -4.91 15.02 -13.19
CA GLY A 87 -4.48 15.67 -11.95
C GLY A 87 -5.24 15.27 -10.68
N ASN A 88 -6.13 14.28 -10.74
CA ASN A 88 -6.90 13.81 -9.59
C ASN A 88 -6.34 12.50 -9.04
N PHE A 89 -5.89 12.54 -7.78
CA PHE A 89 -5.39 11.35 -7.09
C PHE A 89 -6.51 10.40 -6.69
N ASN A 90 -6.48 9.16 -7.20
CA ASN A 90 -7.40 8.11 -6.80
C ASN A 90 -6.94 7.48 -5.47
N ALA A 91 -7.75 7.66 -4.43
CA ALA A 91 -7.49 7.14 -3.08
C ALA A 91 -7.59 5.61 -2.98
N THR A 92 -8.16 4.96 -4.00
CA THR A 92 -8.33 3.52 -4.05
C THR A 92 -7.12 2.91 -4.73
N LYS A 93 -6.46 1.95 -4.05
CA LYS A 93 -5.36 1.21 -4.67
C LYS A 93 -5.84 0.47 -5.93
N LEU A 94 -4.94 0.30 -6.89
CA LEU A 94 -5.22 -0.56 -8.04
C LEU A 94 -5.41 -2.02 -7.57
N PRO A 95 -6.45 -2.72 -8.06
CA PRO A 95 -6.77 -4.08 -7.62
C PRO A 95 -5.77 -5.12 -8.14
N THR A 96 -4.99 -4.77 -9.16
CA THR A 96 -3.99 -5.65 -9.78
C THR A 96 -2.74 -4.84 -10.08
N ALA A 97 -1.58 -5.44 -9.86
CA ALA A 97 -0.30 -4.81 -10.18
C ALA A 97 -0.19 -4.61 -11.70
N PRO A 98 0.10 -3.40 -12.18
CA PRO A 98 0.29 -3.13 -13.60
C PRO A 98 1.56 -3.80 -14.15
N SER A 99 1.57 -4.08 -15.44
CA SER A 99 2.79 -4.48 -16.16
C SER A 99 3.67 -3.26 -16.40
N ILE A 100 4.95 -3.35 -16.07
CA ILE A 100 5.94 -2.26 -16.20
C ILE A 100 7.18 -2.83 -16.92
N PRO A 101 7.53 -2.37 -18.14
CA PRO A 101 6.71 -1.50 -19.00
C PRO A 101 5.43 -2.22 -19.44
N GLY A 102 4.41 -1.45 -19.84
CA GLY A 102 3.17 -2.06 -20.30
C GLY A 102 2.02 -1.09 -20.41
N THR A 103 0.80 -1.62 -20.26
CA THR A 103 -0.43 -0.83 -20.29
C THR A 103 -1.17 -0.96 -18.96
N LEU A 104 -1.82 0.13 -18.57
CA LEU A 104 -2.70 0.19 -17.42
C LEU A 104 -4.06 0.73 -17.88
N THR A 105 -5.14 0.02 -17.54
CA THR A 105 -6.50 0.51 -17.83
C THR A 105 -7.17 0.97 -16.54
N HIS A 106 -7.67 2.20 -16.53
CA HIS A 106 -8.43 2.78 -15.43
C HIS A 106 -9.65 3.51 -15.99
N GLU A 107 -10.84 3.19 -15.49
CA GLU A 107 -12.10 3.85 -15.88
C GLU A 107 -12.30 3.99 -17.41
N LYS A 108 -12.01 2.92 -18.16
CA LYS A 108 -12.09 2.81 -19.64
C LYS A 108 -11.03 3.57 -20.44
N ARG A 109 -10.11 4.27 -19.77
CA ARG A 109 -8.92 4.85 -20.39
C ARG A 109 -7.74 3.90 -20.26
N THR A 110 -6.87 3.89 -21.25
CA THR A 110 -5.67 3.04 -21.26
C THR A 110 -4.45 3.92 -21.34
N PHE A 111 -3.50 3.67 -20.44
CA PHE A 111 -2.28 4.43 -20.30
C PHE A 111 -1.08 3.55 -20.64
N SER A 112 -0.12 4.12 -21.35
CA SER A 112 1.21 3.55 -21.52
C SER A 112 2.03 3.79 -20.25
N VAL A 113 2.58 2.73 -19.68
CA VAL A 113 3.46 2.79 -18.50
C VAL A 113 4.91 2.57 -18.96
N PRO A 114 5.81 3.55 -18.77
CA PRO A 114 7.20 3.43 -19.19
C PRO A 114 7.99 2.42 -18.34
N GLU A 115 9.10 1.92 -18.89
CA GLU A 115 9.97 0.96 -18.20
C GLU A 115 10.62 1.56 -16.95
N THR A 116 11.01 2.83 -17.04
CA THR A 116 11.69 3.56 -15.95
C THR A 116 10.75 4.55 -15.30
N GLY A 117 10.64 4.47 -13.97
CA GLY A 117 10.00 5.48 -13.14
C GLY A 117 11.05 6.30 -12.39
N LYS A 118 10.62 7.40 -11.78
CA LYS A 118 11.46 8.25 -10.92
C LYS A 118 11.16 7.93 -9.46
N VAL A 119 12.20 7.79 -8.65
CA VAL A 119 12.06 7.64 -7.20
C VAL A 119 11.77 9.01 -6.60
N SER A 120 10.82 9.09 -5.66
CA SER A 120 10.51 10.32 -4.92
C SER A 120 11.74 10.80 -4.15
N THR A 121 11.92 12.11 -4.09
CA THR A 121 12.98 12.75 -3.30
C THR A 121 12.67 12.76 -1.81
N ASN A 122 11.39 12.69 -1.45
CA ASN A 122 10.91 12.77 -0.07
C ASN A 122 10.72 11.40 0.57
N ASN A 123 10.48 10.37 -0.25
CA ASN A 123 10.22 9.02 0.22
C ASN A 123 10.80 7.96 -0.73
N GLU A 124 11.88 7.30 -0.32
CA GLU A 124 12.55 6.26 -1.12
C GLU A 124 11.67 5.05 -1.44
N TYR A 125 10.58 4.84 -0.70
CA TYR A 125 9.62 3.77 -0.96
C TYR A 125 8.69 4.09 -2.12
N ILE A 126 8.66 5.34 -2.62
CA ILE A 126 7.79 5.77 -3.71
C ILE A 126 8.58 5.85 -5.02
N THR A 127 8.05 5.19 -6.05
CA THR A 127 8.45 5.41 -7.44
C THR A 127 7.23 5.86 -8.23
N TYR A 128 7.33 6.95 -8.98
CA TYR A 128 6.25 7.42 -9.86
C TYR A 128 6.64 7.28 -11.33
N TYR A 129 5.64 7.03 -12.18
CA TYR A 129 5.77 6.85 -13.62
C TYR A 129 4.82 7.84 -14.29
N ALA A 130 5.36 8.70 -15.17
CA ALA A 130 4.53 9.55 -16.01
C ALA A 130 3.77 8.67 -17.00
N LEU A 131 2.47 8.90 -17.14
CA LEU A 131 1.60 8.13 -18.01
C LEU A 131 1.29 8.92 -19.28
N GLU A 132 1.12 8.20 -20.37
CA GLU A 132 0.62 8.76 -21.63
C GLU A 132 -0.67 8.03 -21.99
N GLU A 133 -1.77 8.76 -22.18
CA GLU A 133 -3.02 8.14 -22.63
C GLU A 133 -2.85 7.62 -24.05
N THR A 134 -3.03 6.30 -24.20
CA THR A 134 -3.03 5.65 -25.50
C THR A 134 -4.49 5.50 -25.94
N THR A 135 -4.82 6.06 -27.10
CA THR A 135 -6.07 5.68 -27.78
C THR A 135 -5.93 4.22 -28.20
N VAL A 136 -6.50 3.28 -27.44
CA VAL A 136 -6.73 1.94 -27.96
C VAL A 136 -7.71 2.13 -29.10
N SER A 137 -7.20 2.10 -30.34
CA SER A 137 -8.05 1.83 -31.49
C SER A 137 -8.78 0.55 -31.14
N THR A 138 -10.09 0.66 -30.96
CA THR A 138 -10.98 -0.48 -31.12
C THR A 138 -10.75 -0.92 -32.56
N VAL A 139 -9.80 -1.84 -32.76
CA VAL A 139 -9.72 -2.60 -34.00
C VAL A 139 -11.05 -3.33 -34.03
N GLY A 140 -11.91 -2.86 -34.92
CA GLY A 140 -13.26 -3.35 -35.08
C GLY A 140 -13.32 -4.80 -35.53
N GLU A 141 -14.56 -5.29 -35.42
CA GLU A 141 -15.11 -6.59 -35.82
C GLU A 141 -14.89 -7.78 -34.88
#